data_AF-A0A2E6HBC4-F1
#
_entry.id   AF-A0A2E6HBC4-F1
#
_cell.length_a   1.000
_cell.length_b   1.000
_cell.length_c   1.000
_cell.angle_alpha   90.00
_cell.angle_beta   90.00
_cell.angle_gamma   90.00
#
_symmetry.space_group_name_H-M   'P 1'
#
loop_
_entity.id
_entity.type
_entity.pdbx_description
1 polymer ?
#
loop_
_entity_poly.entity_id
_entity_poly.type
_entity_poly.pdbx_seq_one_letter_code
_entity_poly.pdbx_strand_id
1 'polypeptide(L)'
;MRKIYQSFEELLKQNQGLFSLLRKKEGKKMDGTFRAIWDARQAEIDEYKTAIDELYKQINFEQKHSKEVKTLLEKSISENAELDAQVETLTNFLSASATEFAEELFQKEKMISFLNKKFNQRLEVEEKLSNEIEKNSRYQRSLESAFNMAQSKIDHEATEKNSKARDVNEKSEQINLLLKEINNLKNINQEINQELESTMKELEDSKAYARQYKMINNKMANELHRMNNKIHELDPLQ
;
A
#
# COMPACT_ATOMS: atom_id res chain seq x y z
N MET A 1 -78.11 82.60 17.82
CA MET A 1 -78.36 82.22 16.42
C MET A 1 -79.25 83.28 15.78
N ARG A 2 -78.88 83.83 14.62
CA ARG A 2 -79.77 84.72 13.85
C ARG A 2 -80.94 83.89 13.32
N LYS A 3 -82.18 84.41 13.40
CA LYS A 3 -83.36 83.73 12.86
C LYS A 3 -83.25 83.67 11.33
N ILE A 4 -83.27 82.47 10.76
CA ILE A 4 -83.40 82.26 9.32
C ILE A 4 -84.91 82.23 9.05
N TYR A 5 -85.40 83.17 8.24
CA TYR A 5 -86.81 83.21 7.86
C TYR A 5 -87.08 82.11 6.84
N GLN A 6 -88.14 81.32 7.03
CA GLN A 6 -88.47 80.18 6.16
C GLN A 6 -89.27 80.60 4.91
N SER A 7 -89.80 81.83 4.90
CA SER A 7 -90.53 82.39 3.76
C SER A 7 -90.44 83.92 3.73
N PHE A 8 -90.70 84.50 2.56
CA PHE A 8 -90.77 85.96 2.38
C PHE A 8 -91.87 86.57 3.25
N GLU A 9 -92.99 85.87 3.41
CA GLU A 9 -94.09 86.26 4.30
C GLU A 9 -93.67 86.30 5.76
N GLU A 10 -92.82 85.37 6.20
CA GLU A 10 -92.28 85.34 7.55
C GLU A 10 -91.29 86.49 7.80
N LEU A 11 -90.43 86.80 6.82
CA LEU A 11 -89.56 87.98 6.85
C LEU A 11 -90.37 89.26 7.04
N LEU A 12 -91.44 89.44 6.27
CA LEU A 12 -92.31 90.62 6.33
C LEU A 12 -93.11 90.69 7.64
N LYS A 13 -93.58 89.54 8.14
CA LYS A 13 -94.33 89.45 9.40
C LYS A 13 -93.46 89.74 10.62
N GLN A 14 -92.18 89.35 10.60
CA GLN A 14 -91.28 89.55 11.74
C GLN A 14 -90.55 90.91 11.69
N ASN A 15 -90.45 91.57 10.54
CA ASN A 15 -89.80 92.88 10.37
C ASN A 15 -90.81 94.00 10.05
N GLN A 16 -91.87 94.08 10.84
CA GLN A 16 -93.05 94.87 10.46
C GLN A 16 -92.79 96.38 10.29
N GLY A 17 -91.88 96.93 11.11
CA GLY A 17 -91.52 98.36 11.06
C GLY A 17 -90.72 98.74 9.81
N LEU A 18 -89.77 97.89 9.41
CA LEU A 18 -88.88 98.12 8.27
C LEU A 18 -89.63 98.03 6.92
N PHE A 19 -90.64 97.17 6.82
CA PHE A 19 -91.40 96.93 5.58
C PHE A 19 -92.81 97.52 5.60
N SER A 20 -93.08 98.47 6.50
CA SER A 20 -94.38 99.15 6.62
C SER A 20 -94.79 99.88 5.33
N LEU A 21 -93.81 100.44 4.61
CA LEU A 21 -94.00 101.15 3.33
C LEU A 21 -94.32 100.21 2.14
N LEU A 22 -93.88 98.95 2.19
CA LEU A 22 -94.15 97.98 1.13
C LEU A 22 -95.59 97.43 1.19
N ARG A 23 -96.28 97.59 2.33
CA ARG A 23 -97.63 97.05 2.56
C ARG A 23 -98.78 98.03 2.30
N LYS A 24 -98.50 99.33 2.11
CA LYS A 24 -99.52 100.36 1.86
C LYS A 24 -99.42 100.97 0.47
N LYS A 25 -100.05 100.30 -0.50
CA LYS A 25 -100.80 100.96 -1.58
C LYS A 25 -102.07 100.18 -1.84
N GLU A 26 -103.20 100.85 -1.66
CA GLU A 26 -104.55 100.37 -1.97
C GLU A 26 -104.58 99.73 -3.37
N GLY A 27 -104.93 98.44 -3.44
CA GLY A 27 -105.34 97.77 -4.67
C GLY A 27 -104.25 97.42 -5.71
N LYS A 28 -102.96 97.74 -5.50
CA LYS A 28 -101.88 97.30 -6.41
C LYS A 28 -101.00 96.27 -5.73
N LYS A 29 -100.84 95.11 -6.38
CA LYS A 29 -99.96 94.00 -5.96
C LYS A 29 -98.59 94.56 -5.59
N MET A 30 -98.01 94.06 -4.47
CA MET A 30 -96.65 94.38 -4.04
C MET A 30 -95.67 94.35 -5.22
N ASP A 31 -94.69 95.26 -5.22
CA ASP A 31 -93.65 95.33 -6.24
C ASP A 31 -92.91 93.98 -6.31
N GLY A 32 -93.11 93.26 -7.42
CA GLY A 32 -92.55 91.93 -7.64
C GLY A 32 -91.03 91.91 -7.57
N THR A 33 -90.38 93.08 -7.68
CA THR A 33 -88.94 93.25 -7.59
C THR A 33 -88.37 92.80 -6.24
N PHE A 34 -89.00 93.12 -5.11
CA PHE A 34 -88.50 92.70 -3.79
C PHE A 34 -88.65 91.20 -3.55
N ARG A 35 -89.72 90.60 -4.08
CA ARG A 35 -89.92 89.15 -4.01
C ARG A 35 -88.93 88.42 -4.90
N ALA A 36 -88.67 88.93 -6.11
CA ALA A 36 -87.65 88.40 -7.00
C ALA A 36 -86.23 88.48 -6.39
N ILE A 37 -85.90 89.57 -5.70
CA ILE A 37 -84.62 89.71 -4.97
C ILE A 37 -84.53 88.70 -3.82
N TRP A 38 -85.61 88.51 -3.05
CA TRP A 38 -85.65 87.52 -1.99
C TRP A 38 -85.48 86.10 -2.53
N ASP A 39 -86.25 85.74 -3.55
CA ASP A 39 -86.22 84.41 -4.16
C ASP A 39 -84.84 84.13 -4.78
N ALA A 40 -84.19 85.13 -5.40
CA ALA A 40 -82.83 85.02 -5.91
C ALA A 40 -81.79 84.82 -4.79
N ARG A 41 -81.90 85.56 -3.68
CA ARG A 41 -81.01 85.37 -2.51
C ARG A 41 -81.25 84.03 -1.83
N GLN A 42 -82.49 83.55 -1.81
CA GLN A 42 -82.81 82.23 -1.28
C GLN A 42 -82.22 81.13 -2.15
N ALA A 43 -82.28 81.28 -3.49
CA ALA A 43 -81.63 80.38 -4.43
C ALA A 43 -80.10 80.34 -4.24
N GLU A 44 -79.43 81.51 -4.10
CA GLU A 44 -77.99 81.57 -3.77
C GLU A 44 -77.67 80.83 -2.45
N ILE A 45 -78.48 81.03 -1.41
CA ILE A 45 -78.30 80.35 -0.12
C ILE A 45 -78.44 78.82 -0.27
N ASP A 46 -79.40 78.36 -1.08
CA ASP A 46 -79.62 76.92 -1.29
C ASP A 46 -78.53 76.30 -2.18
N GLU A 47 -77.97 77.04 -3.14
CA GLU A 47 -76.75 76.66 -3.86
C GLU A 47 -75.56 76.54 -2.90
N TYR A 48 -75.36 77.51 -2.00
CA TYR A 48 -74.28 77.45 -1.01
C TYR A 48 -74.42 76.28 -0.04
N LYS A 49 -75.64 75.94 0.41
CA LYS A 49 -75.88 74.75 1.23
C LYS A 49 -75.48 73.48 0.49
N THR A 50 -75.84 73.38 -0.79
CA THR A 50 -75.52 72.23 -1.63
C THR A 50 -74.00 72.10 -1.82
N ALA A 51 -73.31 73.21 -2.09
CA ALA A 51 -71.84 73.25 -2.19
C ALA A 51 -71.16 72.88 -0.85
N ILE A 52 -71.70 73.34 0.29
CA ILE A 52 -71.21 72.97 1.61
C ILE A 52 -71.39 71.46 1.85
N ASP A 53 -72.54 70.89 1.52
CA ASP A 53 -72.81 69.45 1.67
C ASP A 53 -71.87 68.59 0.79
N GLU A 54 -71.58 69.03 -0.43
CA GLU A 54 -70.60 68.39 -1.32
C GLU A 54 -69.18 68.45 -0.76
N LEU A 55 -68.76 69.62 -0.26
CA LEU A 55 -67.46 69.77 0.40
C LEU A 55 -67.35 68.87 1.63
N TYR A 56 -68.39 68.76 2.46
CA TYR A 56 -68.39 67.84 3.60
C TYR A 56 -68.28 66.37 3.18
N LYS A 57 -68.95 65.96 2.10
CA LYS A 57 -68.80 64.61 1.54
C LYS A 57 -67.37 64.35 1.07
N GLN A 58 -66.77 65.33 0.40
CA GLN A 58 -65.40 65.21 -0.10
C GLN A 58 -64.37 65.14 1.03
N ILE A 59 -64.49 66.01 2.04
CA ILE A 59 -63.63 65.97 3.23
C ILE A 59 -63.72 64.62 3.95
N ASN A 60 -64.94 64.08 4.13
CA ASN A 60 -65.12 62.78 4.77
C ASN A 60 -64.50 61.63 3.94
N PHE A 61 -64.62 61.69 2.61
CA PHE A 61 -63.99 60.73 1.71
C PHE A 61 -62.45 60.77 1.80
N GLU A 62 -61.86 61.97 1.72
CA GLU A 62 -60.41 62.16 1.82
C GLU A 62 -59.88 61.75 3.20
N GLN A 63 -60.60 62.05 4.28
CA GLN A 63 -60.23 61.59 5.62
C GLN A 63 -60.26 60.07 5.75
N LYS A 64 -61.26 59.40 5.15
CA LYS A 64 -61.32 57.94 5.13
C LYS A 64 -60.15 57.36 4.34
N HIS A 65 -59.90 57.87 3.14
CA HIS A 65 -58.78 57.43 2.31
C HIS A 65 -57.42 57.69 2.99
N SER A 66 -57.26 58.83 3.66
CA SER A 66 -56.04 59.16 4.40
C SER A 66 -55.77 58.17 5.53
N LYS A 67 -56.80 57.75 6.27
CA LYS A 67 -56.69 56.72 7.31
C LYS A 67 -56.27 55.38 6.73
N GLU A 68 -56.87 54.97 5.61
CA GLU A 68 -56.53 53.70 4.93
C GLU A 68 -55.07 53.70 4.46
N VAL A 69 -54.60 54.79 3.84
CA VAL A 69 -53.20 54.95 3.42
C VAL A 69 -52.26 54.90 4.62
N LYS A 70 -52.59 55.59 5.71
CA LYS A 70 -51.78 55.57 6.93
C LYS A 70 -51.65 54.15 7.49
N THR A 71 -52.74 53.39 7.55
CA THR A 71 -52.70 51.99 8.02
C THR A 71 -51.87 51.08 7.11
N LEU A 72 -51.95 51.28 5.79
CA LEU A 72 -51.11 50.53 4.83
C LEU A 72 -49.63 50.88 4.98
N LEU A 73 -49.32 52.16 5.19
CA LEU A 73 -47.96 52.62 5.39
C LEU A 73 -47.37 52.06 6.69
N GLU A 74 -48.11 52.09 7.80
CA GLU A 74 -47.69 51.51 9.08
C GLU A 74 -47.44 50.00 8.95
N LYS A 75 -48.32 49.29 8.24
CA LYS A 75 -48.13 47.87 7.95
C LYS A 75 -46.86 47.62 7.13
N SER A 76 -46.64 48.38 6.05
CA SER A 76 -45.45 48.26 5.21
C SER A 76 -44.16 48.59 5.94
N ILE A 77 -44.16 49.58 6.85
CA ILE A 77 -43.01 49.90 7.70
C ILE A 77 -42.69 48.73 8.63
N SER A 78 -43.70 48.10 9.23
CA SER A 78 -43.52 46.93 10.09
C SER A 78 -42.98 45.72 9.31
N GLU A 79 -43.56 45.42 8.14
CA GLU A 79 -43.11 44.31 7.28
C GLU A 79 -41.66 44.51 6.81
N ASN A 80 -41.27 45.75 6.45
CA ASN A 80 -39.88 46.05 6.09
C ASN A 80 -38.92 45.89 7.27
N ALA A 81 -39.30 46.34 8.47
CA ALA A 81 -38.47 46.17 9.65
C ALA A 81 -38.26 44.68 10.02
N GLU A 82 -39.28 43.84 9.81
CA GLU A 82 -39.15 42.39 9.97
C GLU A 82 -38.23 41.76 8.93
N LEU A 83 -38.33 42.18 7.66
CA LEU A 83 -37.44 41.73 6.60
C LEU A 83 -35.98 42.14 6.85
N ASP A 84 -35.75 43.37 7.29
CA ASP A 84 -34.40 43.86 7.63
C ASP A 84 -33.78 43.02 8.76
N ALA A 85 -34.57 42.70 9.80
CA ALA A 85 -34.13 41.82 10.88
C ALA A 85 -33.80 40.40 10.37
N GLN A 86 -34.60 39.84 9.46
CA GLN A 86 -34.31 38.54 8.85
C GLN A 86 -33.01 38.58 8.03
N VAL A 87 -32.80 39.62 7.22
CA VAL A 87 -31.57 39.80 6.44
C VAL A 87 -30.35 39.89 7.34
N GLU A 88 -30.44 40.62 8.45
CA GLU A 88 -29.35 40.71 9.43
C GLU A 88 -29.02 39.34 10.03
N THR A 89 -30.03 38.57 10.44
CA THR A 89 -29.81 37.21 10.98
C THR A 89 -29.16 36.27 9.97
N LEU A 90 -29.60 36.30 8.71
CA LEU A 90 -29.03 35.48 7.63
C LEU A 90 -27.58 35.90 7.32
N THR A 91 -27.31 37.21 7.33
CA THR A 91 -25.96 37.74 7.11
C THR A 91 -25.01 37.30 8.21
N ASN A 92 -25.45 37.37 9.47
CA ASN A 92 -24.67 36.90 10.62
C ASN A 92 -24.42 35.38 10.55
N PHE A 93 -25.42 34.60 10.18
CA PHE A 93 -25.28 33.15 9.99
C PHE A 93 -24.27 32.82 8.88
N LEU A 94 -24.37 33.48 7.73
CA LEU A 94 -23.46 33.27 6.61
C LEU A 94 -22.03 33.66 6.97
N SER A 95 -21.83 34.78 7.68
CA SER A 95 -20.51 35.20 8.13
C SER A 95 -19.89 34.18 9.09
N ALA A 96 -20.67 33.70 10.07
CA ALA A 96 -20.19 32.69 11.02
C ALA A 96 -19.85 31.36 10.31
N SER A 97 -20.74 30.89 9.44
CA SER A 97 -20.53 29.67 8.67
C SER A 97 -19.30 29.76 7.74
N ALA A 98 -19.09 30.90 7.09
CA ALA A 98 -17.92 31.12 6.25
C ALA A 98 -16.62 31.08 7.06
N THR A 99 -16.60 31.66 8.27
CA THR A 99 -15.42 31.61 9.14
C THR A 99 -15.12 30.21 9.65
N GLU A 100 -16.14 29.44 10.04
CA GLU A 100 -15.97 28.06 10.49
C GLU A 100 -15.44 27.16 9.36
N PHE A 101 -16.01 27.31 8.16
CA PHE A 101 -15.56 26.55 7.00
C PHE A 101 -14.13 26.91 6.59
N ALA A 102 -13.74 28.18 6.67
CA ALA A 102 -12.38 28.62 6.37
C ALA A 102 -11.36 28.04 7.37
N GLU A 103 -11.69 28.00 8.66
CA GLU A 103 -10.83 27.39 9.68
C GLU A 103 -10.72 25.87 9.47
N GLU A 104 -11.82 25.18 9.17
CA GLU A 104 -11.80 23.74 8.88
C GLU A 104 -10.91 23.42 7.66
N LEU A 105 -11.02 24.23 6.60
CA LEU A 105 -10.18 24.14 5.40
C LEU A 105 -8.70 24.29 5.75
N PHE A 106 -8.36 25.31 6.54
CA PHE A 106 -6.99 25.56 6.97
C PHE A 106 -6.41 24.38 7.77
N GLN A 107 -7.19 23.81 8.69
CA GLN A 107 -6.76 22.64 9.46
C GLN A 107 -6.58 21.40 8.56
N LYS A 108 -7.46 21.19 7.57
CA LYS A 108 -7.33 20.10 6.59
C LYS A 108 -6.10 20.27 5.72
N GLU A 109 -5.81 21.48 5.23
CA GLU A 109 -4.60 21.76 4.45
C GLU A 109 -3.32 21.47 5.25
N LYS A 110 -3.29 21.88 6.53
CA LYS A 110 -2.17 21.57 7.43
C LYS A 110 -1.98 20.07 7.62
N MET A 111 -3.08 19.32 7.78
CA MET A 111 -3.04 17.86 7.88
C MET A 111 -2.53 17.21 6.60
N ILE A 112 -3.02 17.64 5.43
CA ILE A 112 -2.55 17.15 4.12
C ILE A 112 -1.04 17.39 3.96
N SER A 113 -0.56 18.58 4.31
CA SER A 113 0.86 18.91 4.27
C SER A 113 1.70 17.99 5.17
N PHE A 114 1.23 17.74 6.39
CA PHE A 114 1.88 16.79 7.31
C PHE A 114 1.90 15.35 6.76
N LEU A 115 0.78 14.88 6.23
CA LEU A 115 0.66 13.54 5.66
C LEU A 115 1.59 13.37 4.44
N ASN A 116 1.66 14.36 3.56
CA ASN A 116 2.58 14.36 2.41
C ASN A 116 4.04 14.27 2.85
N LYS A 117 4.42 15.03 3.89
CA LYS A 117 5.78 14.93 4.46
C LYS A 117 6.08 13.52 4.97
N LYS A 118 5.14 12.90 5.69
CA LYS A 118 5.27 11.53 6.19
C LYS A 118 5.32 10.49 5.08
N PHE A 119 4.55 10.69 4.01
CA PHE A 119 4.55 9.82 2.84
C PHE A 119 5.91 9.83 2.14
N ASN A 120 6.47 11.00 1.86
CA ASN A 120 7.80 11.12 1.24
C ASN A 120 8.91 10.49 2.10
N GLN A 121 8.85 10.67 3.42
CA GLN A 121 9.79 10.02 4.34
C GLN A 121 9.70 8.49 4.28
N ARG A 122 8.49 7.92 4.14
CA ARG A 122 8.33 6.47 3.96
C ARG A 122 8.89 6.00 2.63
N LEU A 123 8.68 6.75 1.57
CA LEU A 123 9.19 6.44 0.23
C LEU A 123 10.73 6.32 0.24
N GLU A 124 11.42 7.28 0.88
CA GLU A 124 12.88 7.24 1.03
C GLU A 124 13.37 6.03 1.85
N VAL A 125 12.63 5.63 2.88
CA VAL A 125 12.95 4.45 3.69
C VAL A 125 12.73 3.17 2.89
N GLU A 126 11.67 3.09 2.11
CA GLU A 126 11.36 1.96 1.25
C GLU A 126 12.43 1.75 0.17
N GLU A 127 12.88 2.84 -0.46
CA GLU A 127 13.98 2.79 -1.44
C GLU A 127 15.28 2.27 -0.80
N LYS A 128 15.64 2.77 0.38
CA LYS A 128 16.81 2.27 1.14
C LYS A 128 16.68 0.79 1.47
N LEU A 129 15.51 0.35 1.92
CA LEU A 129 15.26 -1.04 2.26
C LEU A 129 15.35 -1.95 1.02
N SER A 130 14.77 -1.53 -0.10
CA SER A 130 14.83 -2.24 -1.37
C SER A 130 16.27 -2.44 -1.84
N ASN A 131 17.08 -1.38 -1.79
CA ASN A 131 18.51 -1.45 -2.12
C ASN A 131 19.27 -2.42 -1.20
N GLU A 132 18.94 -2.45 0.10
CA GLU A 132 19.59 -3.34 1.05
C GLU A 132 19.18 -4.81 0.85
N ILE A 133 17.91 -5.07 0.51
CA ILE A 133 17.41 -6.39 0.11
C ILE A 133 18.16 -6.89 -1.14
N GLU A 134 18.38 -6.03 -2.12
CA GLU A 134 19.11 -6.40 -3.34
C GLU A 134 20.58 -6.75 -3.04
N LYS A 135 21.27 -5.93 -2.22
CA LYS A 135 22.63 -6.24 -1.77
C LYS A 135 22.69 -7.58 -1.04
N ASN A 136 21.76 -7.81 -0.11
CA ASN A 136 21.71 -9.05 0.64
C ASN A 136 21.46 -10.26 -0.27
N SER A 137 20.59 -10.12 -1.27
CA SER A 137 20.36 -11.15 -2.29
C SER A 137 21.62 -11.46 -3.10
N ARG A 138 22.43 -10.45 -3.43
CA ARG A 138 23.72 -10.65 -4.11
C ARG A 138 24.72 -11.36 -3.19
N TYR A 139 24.80 -10.99 -1.91
CA TYR A 139 25.64 -11.67 -0.94
C TYR A 139 25.23 -13.14 -0.76
N GLN A 140 23.94 -13.42 -0.65
CA GLN A 140 23.42 -14.78 -0.54
C GLN A 140 23.82 -15.63 -1.74
N ARG A 141 23.65 -15.14 -2.97
CA ARG A 141 24.08 -15.86 -4.18
C ARG A 141 25.59 -16.12 -4.21
N SER A 142 26.39 -15.14 -3.77
CA SER A 142 27.85 -15.28 -3.68
C SER A 142 28.25 -16.35 -2.65
N LEU A 143 27.63 -16.33 -1.47
CA LEU A 143 27.85 -17.32 -0.42
C LEU A 143 27.42 -18.72 -0.87
N GLU A 144 26.27 -18.85 -1.53
CA GLU A 144 25.78 -20.12 -2.05
C GLU A 144 26.72 -20.68 -3.14
N SER A 145 27.22 -19.83 -4.04
CA SER A 145 28.24 -20.23 -5.01
C SER A 145 29.55 -20.67 -4.33
N ALA A 146 30.04 -19.92 -3.35
CA ALA A 146 31.23 -20.28 -2.59
C ALA A 146 31.07 -21.59 -1.83
N PHE A 147 29.90 -21.80 -1.22
CA PHE A 147 29.55 -23.05 -0.54
C PHE A 147 29.53 -24.23 -1.50
N ASN A 148 28.87 -24.10 -2.65
CA ASN A 148 28.82 -25.15 -3.66
C ASN A 148 30.22 -25.50 -4.22
N MET A 149 31.08 -24.50 -4.42
CA MET A 149 32.47 -24.72 -4.81
C MET A 149 33.27 -25.46 -3.73
N ALA A 150 33.10 -25.07 -2.46
CA ALA A 150 33.76 -25.73 -1.33
C ALA A 150 33.28 -27.19 -1.19
N GLN A 151 31.98 -27.42 -1.28
CA GLN A 151 31.38 -28.75 -1.21
C GLN A 151 31.88 -29.65 -2.36
N SER A 152 31.91 -29.13 -3.59
CA SER A 152 32.43 -29.87 -4.74
C SER A 152 33.90 -30.26 -4.57
N LYS A 153 34.73 -29.40 -3.97
CA LYS A 153 36.13 -29.72 -3.66
C LYS A 153 36.23 -30.83 -2.61
N ILE A 154 35.44 -30.75 -1.54
CA ILE A 154 35.40 -31.78 -0.49
C ILE A 154 35.00 -33.13 -1.10
N ASP A 155 33.97 -33.16 -1.94
CA ASP A 155 33.50 -34.39 -2.59
C ASP A 155 34.56 -34.95 -3.56
N HIS A 156 35.29 -34.08 -4.27
CA HIS A 156 36.39 -34.50 -5.13
C HIS A 156 37.57 -35.08 -4.34
N GLU A 157 37.99 -34.42 -3.25
CA GLU A 157 39.05 -34.94 -2.38
C GLU A 157 38.66 -36.27 -1.71
N ALA A 158 37.41 -36.41 -1.30
CA ALA A 158 36.89 -37.65 -0.73
C ALA A 158 36.90 -38.81 -1.75
N THR A 159 36.50 -38.54 -3.00
CA THR A 159 36.53 -39.53 -4.08
C THR A 159 37.95 -39.93 -4.45
N GLU A 160 38.88 -38.98 -4.55
CA GLU A 160 40.31 -39.24 -4.81
C GLU A 160 40.97 -40.03 -3.66
N LYS A 161 40.64 -39.71 -2.41
CA LYS A 161 41.13 -40.48 -1.25
C LYS A 161 40.63 -41.92 -1.28
N ASN A 162 39.37 -42.12 -1.64
CA ASN A 162 38.78 -43.45 -1.74
C ASN A 162 39.39 -44.28 -2.88
N SER A 163 39.68 -43.68 -4.04
CA SER A 163 40.36 -44.38 -5.13
C SER A 163 41.78 -44.79 -4.72
N LYS A 164 42.56 -43.87 -4.14
CA LYS A 164 43.90 -44.19 -3.60
C LYS A 164 43.86 -45.30 -2.54
N ALA A 165 42.86 -45.29 -1.66
CA ALA A 165 42.70 -46.34 -0.65
C ALA A 165 42.42 -47.72 -1.28
N ARG A 166 41.59 -47.77 -2.34
CA ARG A 166 41.36 -49.01 -3.11
C ARG A 166 42.63 -49.50 -3.78
N ASP A 167 43.37 -48.62 -4.47
CA ASP A 167 44.64 -48.98 -5.12
C ASP A 167 45.66 -49.55 -4.13
N VAL A 168 45.75 -48.95 -2.94
CA VAL A 168 46.63 -49.45 -1.86
C VAL A 168 46.17 -50.83 -1.38
N ASN A 169 44.87 -51.05 -1.22
CA ASN A 169 44.33 -52.35 -0.82
C ASN A 169 44.63 -53.42 -1.87
N GLU A 170 44.38 -53.13 -3.15
CA GLU A 170 44.68 -54.05 -4.27
C GLU A 170 46.17 -54.40 -4.34
N LYS A 171 47.05 -53.39 -4.21
CA LYS A 171 48.51 -53.62 -4.14
C LYS A 171 48.92 -54.43 -2.92
N SER A 172 48.26 -54.22 -1.78
CA SER A 172 48.52 -55.00 -0.56
C SER A 172 48.12 -56.46 -0.73
N GLU A 173 46.98 -56.73 -1.39
CA GLU A 173 46.55 -58.08 -1.75
C GLU A 173 47.53 -58.76 -2.70
N GLN A 174 48.01 -58.04 -3.73
CA GLN A 174 49.04 -58.56 -4.65
C GLN A 174 50.35 -58.89 -3.93
N ILE A 175 50.82 -58.01 -3.03
CA ILE A 175 52.01 -58.27 -2.21
C ILE A 175 51.82 -59.54 -1.37
N ASN A 176 50.64 -59.72 -0.75
CA ASN A 176 50.35 -60.91 0.05
C ASN A 176 50.39 -62.21 -0.79
N LEU A 177 49.93 -62.17 -2.05
CA LEU A 177 50.04 -63.30 -2.96
C LEU A 177 51.50 -63.60 -3.31
N LEU A 178 52.30 -62.58 -3.66
CA LEU A 178 53.73 -62.74 -3.95
C LEU A 178 54.51 -63.28 -2.73
N LEU A 179 54.18 -62.84 -1.52
CA LEU A 179 54.79 -63.36 -0.29
C LEU A 179 54.48 -64.85 -0.08
N LYS A 180 53.26 -65.30 -0.38
CA LYS A 180 52.91 -66.72 -0.35
C LYS A 180 53.72 -67.52 -1.39
N GLU A 181 53.87 -66.98 -2.59
CA GLU A 181 54.66 -67.61 -3.66
C GLU A 181 56.15 -67.71 -3.29
N ILE A 182 56.73 -66.65 -2.72
CA ILE A 182 58.11 -66.65 -2.20
C ILE A 182 58.29 -67.73 -1.13
N ASN A 183 57.35 -67.84 -0.19
CA ASN A 183 57.41 -68.88 0.85
C ASN A 183 57.34 -70.28 0.25
N ASN A 184 56.49 -70.49 -0.77
CA ASN A 184 56.42 -71.78 -1.47
C ASN A 184 57.73 -72.10 -2.19
N LEU A 185 58.28 -71.15 -2.93
CA LEU A 185 59.59 -71.30 -3.60
C LEU A 185 60.72 -71.56 -2.61
N LYS A 186 60.68 -70.95 -1.42
CA LYS A 186 61.65 -71.22 -0.35
C LYS A 186 61.57 -72.65 0.15
N ASN A 187 60.36 -73.19 0.34
CA ASN A 187 60.17 -74.59 0.73
C ASN A 187 60.68 -75.54 -0.36
N ILE A 188 60.33 -75.30 -1.62
CA ILE A 188 60.84 -76.09 -2.76
C ILE A 188 62.36 -76.05 -2.82
N ASN A 189 62.98 -74.88 -2.61
CA ASN A 189 64.43 -74.75 -2.60
C ASN A 189 65.07 -75.55 -1.44
N GLN A 190 64.43 -75.60 -0.27
CA GLN A 190 64.88 -76.46 0.84
C GLN A 190 64.83 -77.95 0.47
N GLU A 191 63.74 -78.41 -0.16
CA GLU A 191 63.62 -79.79 -0.65
C GLU A 191 64.71 -80.13 -1.67
N ILE A 192 64.93 -79.26 -2.66
CA ILE A 192 65.99 -79.44 -3.67
C ILE A 192 67.38 -79.50 -3.01
N ASN A 193 67.66 -78.65 -2.02
CA ASN A 193 68.96 -78.69 -1.34
C ASN A 193 69.16 -79.99 -0.55
N GLN A 194 68.11 -80.54 0.06
CA GLN A 194 68.16 -81.85 0.73
C GLN A 194 68.41 -82.98 -0.27
N GLU A 195 67.74 -82.97 -1.42
CA GLU A 195 67.98 -83.93 -2.50
C GLU A 195 69.41 -83.82 -3.04
N LEU A 196 69.93 -82.60 -3.20
CA LEU A 196 71.30 -82.35 -3.62
C LEU A 196 72.31 -82.93 -2.62
N GLU A 197 72.12 -82.70 -1.31
CA GLU A 197 72.98 -83.27 -0.26
C GLU A 197 72.96 -84.81 -0.29
N SER A 198 71.78 -85.41 -0.47
CA SER A 198 71.65 -86.88 -0.61
C SER A 198 72.41 -87.40 -1.82
N THR A 199 72.23 -86.75 -2.98
CA THR A 199 72.89 -87.13 -4.24
C THR A 199 74.40 -86.96 -4.16
N MET A 200 74.88 -85.90 -3.49
CA MET A 200 76.31 -85.69 -3.23
C MET A 200 76.89 -86.82 -2.38
N LYS A 201 76.17 -87.27 -1.35
CA LYS A 201 76.59 -88.40 -0.52
C LYS A 201 76.65 -89.71 -1.31
N GLU A 202 75.63 -90.00 -2.13
CA GLU A 202 75.62 -91.17 -3.03
C GLU A 202 76.79 -91.14 -4.02
N LEU A 203 77.12 -89.96 -4.55
CA LEU A 203 78.29 -89.78 -5.43
C LEU A 203 79.60 -90.08 -4.68
N GLU A 204 79.71 -89.66 -3.42
CA GLU A 204 80.89 -89.86 -2.59
C GLU A 204 81.08 -91.35 -2.23
N ASP A 205 79.99 -92.04 -1.89
CA ASP A 205 79.95 -93.49 -1.70
C ASP A 205 80.33 -94.22 -2.99
N SER A 206 79.78 -93.81 -4.15
CA SER A 206 80.13 -94.37 -5.46
C SER A 206 81.62 -94.18 -5.81
N LYS A 207 82.21 -93.01 -5.51
CA LYS A 207 83.65 -92.79 -5.65
C LYS A 207 84.46 -93.71 -4.72
N ALA A 208 83.99 -93.95 -3.49
CA ALA A 208 84.64 -94.88 -2.57
C ALA A 208 84.58 -96.32 -3.11
N TYR A 209 83.43 -96.76 -3.61
CA TYR A 209 83.28 -98.05 -4.29
C TYR A 209 84.22 -98.15 -5.51
N ALA A 210 84.31 -97.13 -6.35
CA ALA A 210 85.23 -97.11 -7.49
C ALA A 210 86.71 -97.28 -7.07
N ARG A 211 87.13 -96.65 -5.96
CA ARG A 211 88.47 -96.85 -5.40
C ARG A 211 88.66 -98.29 -4.90
N GLN A 212 87.67 -98.86 -4.21
CA GLN A 212 87.71 -100.26 -3.76
C GLN A 212 87.82 -101.23 -4.94
N TYR A 213 86.99 -101.05 -5.98
CA TYR A 213 87.06 -101.83 -7.21
C TYR A 213 88.44 -101.74 -7.87
N LYS A 214 89.02 -100.54 -7.97
CA LYS A 214 90.39 -100.37 -8.49
C LYS A 214 91.43 -101.13 -7.66
N MET A 215 91.30 -101.10 -6.34
CA MET A 215 92.19 -101.86 -5.42
C MET A 215 92.07 -103.37 -5.62
N ILE A 216 90.84 -103.88 -5.70
CA ILE A 216 90.57 -105.30 -5.96
C ILE A 216 91.10 -105.69 -7.33
N ASN A 217 90.87 -104.88 -8.36
CA ASN A 217 91.35 -105.16 -9.71
C ASN A 217 92.88 -105.23 -9.76
N ASN A 218 93.58 -104.34 -9.05
CA ASN A 218 95.05 -104.42 -8.91
C ASN A 218 95.49 -105.69 -8.18
N LYS A 219 94.77 -106.12 -7.11
CA LYS A 219 95.05 -107.38 -6.42
C LYS A 219 94.84 -108.59 -7.35
N MET A 220 93.72 -108.64 -8.06
CA MET A 220 93.42 -109.70 -9.02
C MET A 220 94.44 -109.73 -10.17
N ALA A 221 94.83 -108.56 -10.71
CA ALA A 221 95.87 -108.48 -11.72
C ALA A 221 97.22 -109.02 -11.22
N ASN A 222 97.59 -108.71 -9.97
CA ASN A 222 98.80 -109.25 -9.34
C ASN A 222 98.70 -110.77 -9.10
N GLU A 223 97.54 -111.28 -8.68
CA GLU A 223 97.32 -112.73 -8.53
C GLU A 223 97.31 -113.46 -9.86
N LEU A 224 96.68 -112.90 -10.89
CA LEU A 224 96.76 -113.40 -12.27
C LEU A 224 98.20 -113.44 -12.74
N HIS A 225 98.99 -112.39 -12.48
CA HIS A 225 100.41 -112.39 -12.84
C HIS A 225 101.18 -113.48 -12.09
N ARG A 226 100.93 -113.67 -10.79
CA ARG A 226 101.52 -114.76 -10.00
C ARG A 226 101.11 -116.14 -10.51
N MET A 227 99.83 -116.35 -10.81
CA MET A 227 99.34 -117.61 -11.37
C MET A 227 99.92 -117.86 -12.75
N ASN A 228 100.00 -116.85 -13.61
CA ASN A 228 100.57 -116.97 -14.95
C ASN A 228 102.06 -117.37 -14.88
N ASN A 229 102.82 -116.76 -13.97
CA ASN A 229 104.21 -117.16 -13.72
C ASN A 229 104.30 -118.59 -13.17
N LYS A 230 103.37 -119.00 -12.30
CA LYS A 230 103.33 -120.35 -11.74
C LYS A 230 102.89 -121.41 -12.76
N ILE A 231 102.06 -121.04 -13.73
CA ILE A 231 101.73 -121.87 -14.90
C ILE A 231 102.97 -122.03 -15.78
N HIS A 232 103.74 -120.96 -16.03
CA HIS A 232 105.04 -121.06 -16.70
C HIS A 232 106.05 -121.96 -15.94
N GLU A 233 106.00 -121.99 -14.61
CA GLU A 233 106.83 -122.92 -13.81
C GLU A 233 106.38 -124.39 -13.89
N LEU A 234 105.13 -124.66 -14.29
CA LEU A 234 104.51 -125.99 -14.30
C LEU A 234 104.32 -126.57 -15.71
N ASP A 235 104.64 -125.82 -16.77
CA ASP A 235 104.59 -126.27 -18.16
C ASP A 235 106.03 -126.47 -18.70
N PRO A 236 106.64 -127.66 -18.56
CA PRO A 236 108.03 -127.92 -18.95
C PRO A 236 108.22 -128.08 -20.48
N LEU A 237 107.31 -127.55 -21.30
CA LEU A 237 107.40 -127.56 -22.76
C LEU A 237 107.31 -126.16 -23.39
N GLN A 238 107.71 -125.14 -22.62
CA GLN A 238 108.47 -123.98 -23.10
C GLN A 238 109.73 -123.77 -22.27
#